data_AF-A0A7K3DS01-F1
#
_entry.id   AF-A0A7K3DS01-F1
#
_cell.length_a   1.000
_cell.length_b   1.000
_cell.length_c   1.000
_cell.angle_alpha   90.00
_cell.angle_beta   90.00
_cell.angle_gamma   90.00
#
_symmetry.space_group_name_H-M   'P 1'
#
loop_
_entity.id
_entity.type
_entity.pdbx_description
1 polymer ?
#
loop_
_entity_poly.entity_id
_entity_poly.type
_entity_poly.pdbx_seq_one_letter_code
_entity_poly.pdbx_strand_id
1 'polypeptide(L)' 'MDYCHPCRRHLNGALACPGCGTPAEAVRAYAEALAAQEAVEEAEPAPEGEPAR' A
#
# COMPACT_ATOMS: atom_id res chain seq x y z
N MET A 1 9.20 -8.17 4.52
CA MET A 1 10.31 -7.67 3.68
C MET A 1 9.76 -6.56 2.82
N ASP A 2 10.53 -5.51 2.61
CA ASP A 2 10.08 -4.33 1.87
C ASP A 2 9.60 -4.72 0.47
N TYR A 3 8.40 -4.25 0.12
CA TYR A 3 7.74 -4.53 -1.15
C TYR A 3 7.58 -3.25 -1.96
N CYS A 4 8.18 -3.22 -3.15
CA CYS A 4 8.03 -2.11 -4.06
C CYS A 4 6.73 -2.31 -4.85
N HIS A 5 5.68 -1.57 -4.47
CA HIS A 5 4.39 -1.58 -5.16
C HIS A 5 4.48 -1.15 -6.64
N PRO A 6 5.20 -0.07 -7.02
CA PRO A 6 5.33 0.31 -8.44
C PRO A 6 5.94 -0.80 -9.31
N CYS A 7 6.96 -1.49 -8.81
CA CYS A 7 7.62 -2.59 -9.54
C CYS A 7 6.99 -3.97 -9.27
N ARG A 8 6.04 -4.06 -8.33
CA ARG A 8 5.42 -5.29 -7.83
C ARG A 8 6.42 -6.38 -7.46
N ARG A 9 7.45 -6.03 -6.68
CA ARG A 9 8.56 -6.93 -6.33
C ARG A 9 9.10 -6.72 -4.91
N HIS A 10 9.59 -7.79 -4.29
CA HIS A 10 10.30 -7.78 -3.00
C HIS A 10 11.75 -7.29 -3.15
N LEU A 11 12.19 -6.47 -2.19
CA LEU A 11 13.58 -6.01 -2.10
C LEU A 11 14.55 -7.12 -1.65
N ASN A 12 14.08 -8.14 -0.93
CA ASN A 12 14.91 -9.26 -0.44
C ASN A 12 16.19 -8.81 0.32
N GLY A 13 16.11 -7.70 1.05
CA GLY A 13 17.24 -7.15 1.83
C GLY A 13 18.11 -6.13 1.08
N ALA A 14 17.79 -5.78 -0.18
CA ALA A 14 18.48 -4.71 -0.88
C ALA A 14 18.14 -3.32 -0.28
N LEU A 15 19.10 -2.40 -0.29
CA LEU A 15 18.92 -1.01 0.15
C LEU A 15 18.15 -0.15 -0.88
N ALA A 16 17.99 -0.64 -2.10
CA ALA A 16 17.22 -0.01 -3.16
C ALA A 16 16.58 -1.04 -4.08
N CYS A 17 15.45 -0.67 -4.72
CA CYS A 17 14.72 -1.55 -5.61
C CYS A 17 15.53 -1.80 -6.88
N PRO A 18 15.78 -3.07 -7.28
CA PRO A 18 16.54 -3.36 -8.51
C PRO A 18 15.77 -3.02 -9.79
N GLY A 19 14.46 -2.77 -9.72
CA GLY A 19 13.65 -2.40 -10.88
C GLY A 19 13.65 -0.90 -11.17
N CYS A 20 13.51 -0.07 -10.14
CA CYS A 20 13.35 1.39 -10.30
C CYS A 20 14.40 2.23 -9.55
N GLY A 21 15.29 1.62 -8.76
CA GLY A 21 16.29 2.33 -7.95
C GLY A 21 15.75 3.03 -6.70
N THR A 22 14.46 2.94 -6.40
CA THR A 22 13.88 3.61 -5.21
C THR A 22 14.52 3.05 -3.94
N PRO A 23 15.00 3.90 -3.00
CA PRO A 23 15.60 3.43 -1.75
C PRO A 23 14.56 2.70 -0.89
N ALA A 24 15.01 1.70 -0.13
CA ALA A 24 14.15 0.85 0.70
C ALA A 24 13.30 1.67 1.69
N GLU A 25 13.83 2.79 2.17
CA GLU A 25 13.14 3.68 3.11
C GLU A 25 11.92 4.36 2.46
N ALA A 26 12.08 4.85 1.24
CA ALA A 26 10.97 5.42 0.48
C ALA A 26 9.94 4.36 0.08
N VAL A 27 10.39 3.12 -0.19
CA VAL A 27 9.48 1.99 -0.42
C VAL A 27 8.64 1.69 0.81
N ARG A 28 9.23 1.69 2.01
CA ARG A 28 8.49 1.49 3.27
C ARG A 28 7.48 2.61 3.52
N ALA A 29 7.89 3.87 3.38
CA ALA A 29 6.99 5.01 3.54
C ALA A 29 5.79 4.95 2.58
N TYR A 30 6.01 4.51 1.34
CA TYR A 30 4.93 4.31 0.38
C TYR A 30 3.97 3.17 0.79
N ALA A 31 4.51 2.05 1.26
CA ALA A 31 3.70 0.92 1.73
C ALA A 31 2.85 1.32 2.96
N GLU A 32 3.40 2.08 3.90
CA GLU A 32 2.68 2.63 5.05
C GLU A 32 1.55 3.58 4.60
N ALA A 33 1.81 4.45 3.62
CA ALA A 33 0.81 5.35 3.07
C ALA A 33 -0.34 4.59 2.40
N LEU A 34 -0.06 3.48 1.70
CA LEU A 34 -1.13 2.63 1.14
C LEU A 34 -1.94 1.93 2.22
N ALA A 35 -1.29 1.33 3.21
CA ALA A 35 -1.97 0.67 4.32
C ALA A 35 -2.88 1.66 5.09
N ALA A 36 -2.44 2.90 5.26
CA ALA A 36 -3.25 3.95 5.85
C ALA A 36 -4.48 4.32 5.00
N GLN A 37 -4.35 4.35 3.68
CA GLN A 37 -5.49 4.60 2.77
C GLN A 37 -6.50 3.46 2.83
N GLU A 38 -6.03 2.21 2.79
CA GLU A 38 -6.87 1.01 2.88
C GLU A 38 -7.63 0.97 4.21
N ALA A 39 -6.97 1.33 5.32
CA ALA A 39 -7.61 1.42 6.62
C ALA A 39 -8.70 2.52 6.71
N VAL A 40 -8.57 3.60 5.93
CA VAL A 40 -9.60 4.65 5.86
C VAL A 40 -10.78 4.19 5.01
N GLU A 41 -10.52 3.51 3.89
CA GLU A 41 -11.57 2.97 3.01
C GLU A 41 -12.37 1.85 3.70
N GLU A 42 -11.73 0.98 4.47
CA GLU A 42 -12.39 -0.09 5.23
C GLU A 42 -13.13 0.43 6.48
N ALA A 43 -12.77 1.62 6.97
CA ALA A 43 -13.45 2.28 8.09
C ALA A 43 -14.70 3.06 7.68
N GLU A 44 -14.99 3.24 6.39
CA GLU A 44 -16.28 3.77 5.95
C GLU A 44 -17.36 2.68 6.14
N PRO A 45 -18.33 2.85 7.07
CA PRO A 45 -19.43 1.91 7.18
C PRO A 45 -20.17 1.93 5.84
N ALA A 46 -20.39 0.74 5.27
CA ALA A 46 -21.27 0.56 4.12
C ALA A 46 -22.56 1.38 4.34
N PRO A 47 -23.07 2.14 3.35
CA PRO A 47 -24.32 2.85 3.54
C PRO A 47 -25.42 1.84 3.85
N GLU A 48 -25.78 1.75 5.13
CA GLU A 48 -26.92 0.98 5.62
C GLU A 48 -28.18 1.69 5.15
N GLY A 49 -28.81 1.11 4.13
CA GLY A 49 -30.25 1.20 3.93
C GLY A 49 -30.71 2.00 2.71
N GLU A 50 -31.25 1.28 1.73
CA GLU A 50 -32.63 1.54 1.31
C GLU A 50 -33.27 0.25 0.79
N PRO A 51 -34.15 -0.42 1.56
CA PRO A 51 -35.02 -1.44 1.03
C PRO A 51 -36.27 -0.78 0.40
N ALA A 52 -36.46 -1.08 -0.89
CA ALA A 52 -37.71 -1.11 -1.66
C ALA A 52 -38.76 0.01 -1.44
N ARG A 53 -38.97 0.83 -2.48
CA ARG A 53 -40.30 1.21 -2.96
C ARG A 53 -40.36 1.23 -4.48
#